data_AF-A0A2M9QA12-F1
#
_entry.id   AF-A0A2M9QA12-F1
#
_cell.length_a   1.000
_cell.length_b   1.000
_cell.length_c   1.000
_cell.angle_alpha   90.00
_cell.angle_beta   90.00
_cell.angle_gamma   90.00
#
_symmetry.space_group_name_H-M   'P 1'
#
loop_
_entity.id
_entity.type
_entity.pdbx_description
1 polymer ?
#
loop_
_entity_poly.entity_id
_entity_poly.type
_entity_poly.pdbx_seq_one_letter_code
_entity_poly.pdbx_strand_id
1 'polypeptide(L)'
;MRLSIDFIRSNLLLPTSSPVEEIVIKWDEDRHLKSLYAFKEAVELTLSEFNDENKEIFFAHWLDVNEPSWEEIAEKLYMSVAKVYRKRRIIIEILDKHSGELG
;
A
#
# COMPACT_ATOMS: atom_id res chain seq x y z
N MET A 1 7.34 -37.87 -3.98
CA MET A 1 8.67 -37.65 -4.59
C MET A 1 8.66 -36.25 -5.19
N ARG A 2 9.29 -35.26 -4.52
CA ARG A 2 9.36 -33.87 -5.01
C ARG A 2 10.29 -33.86 -6.22
N LEU A 3 9.80 -33.46 -7.38
CA LEU A 3 10.66 -33.17 -8.53
C LEU A 3 11.46 -31.91 -8.18
N SER A 4 12.79 -32.03 -8.18
CA SER A 4 13.70 -30.91 -7.93
C SER A 4 13.47 -29.83 -8.98
N ILE A 5 13.49 -28.56 -8.56
CA ILE A 5 13.48 -27.37 -9.42
C ILE A 5 14.55 -27.45 -10.53
N ASP A 6 15.63 -28.20 -10.29
CA ASP A 6 16.72 -28.41 -11.25
C ASP A 6 16.27 -29.22 -12.49
N PHE A 7 15.26 -30.09 -12.35
CA PHE A 7 14.74 -30.89 -13.46
C PHE A 7 13.93 -30.07 -14.47
N ILE A 8 13.28 -29.00 -13.99
CA ILE A 8 12.53 -28.07 -14.86
C ILE A 8 13.52 -27.20 -15.66
N ARG A 9 14.66 -26.84 -15.06
CA ARG A 9 15.68 -26.00 -15.71
C ARG A 9 16.47 -26.71 -16.80
N SER A 10 16.64 -28.03 -16.75
CA SER A 10 17.50 -28.76 -17.70
C SER A 10 16.84 -29.08 -19.04
N ASN A 11 15.51 -29.00 -19.16
CA ASN A 11 14.77 -29.44 -20.35
C ASN A 11 14.25 -28.30 -21.25
N LEU A 12 14.57 -27.04 -20.96
CA LEU A 12 14.18 -25.90 -21.81
C LEU A 12 15.31 -25.51 -22.79
N LEU A 13 15.67 -26.43 -23.68
CA LEU A 13 16.39 -26.10 -24.92
C LEU A 13 15.42 -26.11 -26.11
N LEU A 14 14.33 -25.34 -26.04
CA LEU A 14 13.50 -25.03 -27.20
C LEU A 14 13.18 -23.53 -27.26
N PRO A 15 13.41 -22.87 -28.41
CA PRO A 15 13.16 -21.46 -28.61
C PRO A 15 11.68 -21.25 -28.92
N THR A 16 10.83 -21.28 -27.90
CA THR A 16 9.52 -20.63 -27.95
C THR A 16 9.25 -20.13 -26.54
N SER A 17 9.71 -18.91 -26.23
CA SER A 17 9.13 -18.17 -25.12
C SER A 17 7.63 -18.14 -25.39
N SER A 18 6.84 -18.81 -24.56
CA SER A 18 5.40 -18.63 -24.66
C SER A 18 5.16 -17.14 -24.45
N PRO A 19 4.46 -16.43 -25.36
CA PRO A 19 4.18 -15.00 -25.19
C PRO A 19 3.60 -14.70 -23.81
N VAL A 20 2.86 -15.67 -23.25
CA VAL A 20 2.29 -15.63 -21.91
C VAL A 20 3.36 -15.61 -20.82
N GLU A 21 4.38 -16.48 -20.90
CA GLU A 21 5.48 -16.52 -19.91
C GLU A 21 6.31 -15.24 -19.96
N GLU A 22 6.57 -14.71 -21.16
CA GLU A 22 7.32 -13.46 -21.32
C GLU A 22 6.53 -12.25 -20.79
N ILE A 23 5.20 -12.23 -20.96
CA ILE A 23 4.33 -11.20 -20.38
C ILE A 23 4.31 -11.31 -18.85
N VAL A 24 4.19 -12.52 -18.30
CA VAL A 24 4.19 -12.74 -16.84
C VAL A 24 5.53 -12.33 -16.23
N ILE A 25 6.66 -12.66 -16.88
CA ILE A 25 7.99 -12.23 -16.45
C ILE A 25 8.10 -10.70 -16.50
N LYS A 26 7.64 -10.05 -17.58
CA LYS A 26 7.65 -8.57 -17.67
C LYS A 26 6.78 -7.90 -16.61
N TRP A 27 5.65 -8.51 -16.24
CA TRP A 27 4.80 -8.02 -15.14
C TRP A 27 5.45 -8.22 -13.77
N ASP A 28 6.16 -9.32 -13.57
CA ASP A 28 6.92 -9.56 -12.35
C ASP A 28 8.17 -8.66 -12.27
N GLU A 29 8.77 -8.31 -13.40
CA GLU A 29 9.90 -7.37 -13.47
C GLU A 29 9.46 -5.90 -13.35
N ASP A 30 8.14 -5.61 -13.41
CA ASP A 30 7.61 -4.27 -13.25
C ASP A 30 7.72 -3.79 -11.79
N ARG A 31 8.87 -3.19 -11.52
CA ARG A 31 9.20 -2.58 -10.23
C ARG A 31 8.19 -1.51 -9.80
N HIS A 32 7.61 -0.80 -10.76
CA HIS A 32 6.63 0.24 -10.45
C HIS A 32 5.33 -0.40 -9.94
N LEU A 33 4.85 -1.42 -10.64
CA LEU A 33 3.66 -2.16 -10.22
C LEU A 33 3.85 -2.83 -8.84
N LYS A 34 5.02 -3.44 -8.60
CA LYS A 34 5.38 -3.99 -7.28
C LYS A 34 5.36 -2.93 -6.18
N SER A 35 5.93 -1.76 -6.44
CA SER A 35 5.91 -0.64 -5.49
C SER A 35 4.50 -0.15 -5.17
N LEU A 36 3.60 -0.14 -6.16
CA LEU A 36 2.20 0.24 -5.95
C LEU A 36 1.44 -0.80 -5.11
N TYR A 37 1.67 -2.09 -5.33
CA TYR A 37 1.07 -3.15 -4.51
C TYR A 37 1.57 -3.10 -3.07
N ALA A 38 2.87 -2.93 -2.87
CA ALA A 38 3.50 -2.70 -1.57
C ALA A 38 2.86 -1.51 -0.84
N PHE A 39 2.72 -0.37 -1.53
CA PHE A 39 2.07 0.80 -0.95
C PHE A 39 0.61 0.55 -0.58
N LYS A 40 -0.15 -0.12 -1.46
CA LYS A 40 -1.54 -0.52 -1.19
C LYS A 40 -1.63 -1.38 0.07
N GLU A 41 -0.77 -2.39 0.19
CA GLU A 41 -0.74 -3.29 1.36
C GLU A 41 -0.42 -2.53 2.64
N ALA A 42 0.56 -1.61 2.62
CA ALA A 42 0.88 -0.77 3.76
C ALA A 42 -0.30 0.12 4.20
N VAL A 43 -1.06 0.67 3.25
CA VAL A 43 -2.28 1.44 3.55
C VAL A 43 -3.37 0.53 4.13
N GLU A 44 -3.57 -0.68 3.60
CA GLU A 44 -4.56 -1.63 4.11
C GLU A 44 -4.24 -2.07 5.56
N LEU A 45 -2.97 -2.36 5.85
CA LEU A 45 -2.49 -2.66 7.21
C LEU A 45 -2.69 -1.48 8.16
N THR A 46 -2.33 -0.27 7.72
CA THR A 46 -2.53 0.97 8.48
C THR A 46 -4.01 1.16 8.84
N LEU A 47 -4.92 1.02 7.87
CA LEU A 47 -6.36 1.14 8.09
C LEU A 47 -6.91 0.06 9.02
N SER A 48 -6.30 -1.14 9.06
CA SER A 48 -6.71 -2.21 9.98
C SER A 48 -6.41 -1.88 11.45
N GLU A 49 -5.37 -1.10 11.72
CA GLU A 49 -5.00 -0.63 13.07
C GLU A 49 -5.76 0.64 13.50
N PHE A 50 -6.40 1.34 12.56
CA PHE A 50 -7.14 2.56 12.87
C PHE A 50 -8.48 2.28 13.55
N ASN A 51 -8.75 3.05 14.60
CA ASN A 51 -10.11 3.21 15.11
C ASN A 51 -10.93 4.11 14.18
N ASP A 52 -12.25 4.16 14.40
CA ASP A 52 -13.18 4.84 13.48
C ASP A 52 -12.85 6.33 13.32
N GLU A 53 -12.51 7.02 14.41
CA GLU A 53 -12.09 8.44 14.35
C GLU A 53 -10.84 8.66 13.51
N ASN A 54 -9.84 7.76 13.62
CA ASN A 54 -8.62 7.87 12.83
C ASN A 54 -8.91 7.63 11.35
N LYS A 55 -9.81 6.69 11.01
CA LYS A 55 -10.25 6.43 9.63
C LYS A 55 -10.97 7.64 9.05
N GLU A 56 -11.88 8.25 9.80
CA GLU A 56 -12.60 9.46 9.37
C GLU A 56 -11.65 10.61 9.06
N ILE A 57 -10.68 10.88 9.95
CA ILE A 57 -9.66 11.92 9.71
C ILE A 57 -8.79 11.57 8.49
N PHE A 58 -8.38 10.31 8.36
CA PHE A 58 -7.57 9.86 7.24
C PHE A 58 -8.31 10.03 5.90
N PHE A 59 -9.55 9.56 5.80
CA PHE A 59 -10.34 9.72 4.58
C PHE A 59 -10.65 11.19 4.28
N ALA A 60 -10.94 12.00 5.29
CA ALA A 60 -11.19 13.43 5.10
C ALA A 60 -9.97 14.18 4.54
N HIS A 61 -8.74 13.77 4.88
CA HIS A 61 -7.52 14.41 4.40
C HIS A 61 -7.03 13.86 3.05
N TRP A 62 -7.05 12.54 2.86
CA TRP A 62 -6.41 11.88 1.70
C TRP A 62 -7.35 11.52 0.55
N LEU A 63 -8.68 11.47 0.77
CA LEU A 63 -9.65 11.15 -0.29
C LEU A 63 -10.50 12.34 -0.74
N ASP A 64 -10.40 13.48 -0.05
CA ASP A 64 -11.12 14.69 -0.43
C ASP A 64 -10.31 15.45 -1.50
N VAL A 65 -10.92 15.68 -2.66
CA VAL A 65 -10.30 16.34 -3.82
C VAL A 65 -9.88 17.78 -3.50
N ASN A 66 -10.50 18.41 -2.49
CA ASN A 66 -10.23 19.79 -2.13
C ASN A 66 -9.04 19.97 -1.18
N GLU A 67 -8.41 18.87 -0.74
CA GLU A 67 -7.27 18.88 0.19
C GLU A 67 -7.52 19.79 1.43
N PRO A 68 -8.58 19.53 2.21
CA PRO A 68 -8.97 20.41 3.30
C PRO A 68 -7.87 20.54 4.35
N SER A 69 -7.75 21.75 4.89
CA SER A 69 -6.90 22.04 6.04
C SER A 69 -7.33 21.24 7.28
N TRP A 70 -6.43 21.10 8.25
CA TRP A 70 -6.73 20.39 9.50
C TRP A 70 -7.83 21.06 10.31
N GLU A 71 -7.95 22.38 10.19
CA GLU A 71 -9.00 23.19 10.78
C GLU A 71 -10.36 22.91 10.12
N GLU A 72 -10.43 22.83 8.80
CA GLU A 72 -11.65 22.44 8.07
C GLU A 72 -12.06 21.00 8.35
N ILE A 73 -11.10 20.08 8.48
CA ILE A 73 -11.38 18.69 8.89
C ILE A 73 -11.93 18.66 10.33
N ALA A 74 -11.37 19.47 11.22
CA ALA A 74 -11.86 19.56 12.60
C ALA A 74 -13.31 20.06 12.65
N GLU A 75 -13.64 21.08 11.85
CA GLU A 75 -15.01 21.57 11.69
C GLU A 75 -15.93 20.50 11.11
N LYS A 76 -15.54 19.87 9.99
CA LYS A 76 -16.30 18.82 9.27
C LYS A 76 -16.62 17.62 10.17
N LEU A 77 -15.69 17.24 11.04
CA LEU A 77 -15.82 16.09 11.95
C LEU A 77 -16.30 16.48 13.36
N TYR A 78 -16.67 17.74 13.60
CA TYR A 78 -17.09 18.26 14.91
C TYR A 78 -16.08 17.95 16.04
N MET A 79 -14.78 18.03 15.73
CA MET A 79 -13.69 17.80 16.66
C MET A 79 -12.96 19.11 16.96
N SER A 80 -12.33 19.21 18.14
CA SER A 80 -11.39 20.32 18.38
C SER A 80 -10.17 20.18 17.47
N VAL A 81 -9.64 21.29 16.94
CA VAL A 81 -8.40 21.34 16.16
C VAL A 81 -7.25 20.60 16.87
N ALA A 82 -7.09 20.82 18.18
CA ALA A 82 -6.06 20.14 18.98
C ALA A 82 -6.20 18.61 19.00
N LYS A 83 -7.43 18.08 18.95
CA LYS A 83 -7.70 16.63 18.85
C LYS A 83 -7.26 16.10 17.48
N VAL A 84 -7.60 16.80 16.40
CA VAL A 84 -7.20 16.43 15.03
C VAL A 84 -5.67 16.40 14.91
N TYR A 85 -4.95 17.39 15.41
CA TYR A 85 -3.47 17.37 15.35
C TYR A 85 -2.84 16.22 16.16
N ARG A 86 -3.39 15.87 17.34
CA ARG A 86 -2.92 14.69 18.09
C ARG A 86 -3.17 13.39 17.32
N LYS A 87 -4.35 13.27 16.71
CA LYS A 87 -4.76 12.10 15.93
C LYS A 87 -3.95 11.97 14.64
N ARG A 88 -3.68 13.07 13.95
CA ARG A 88 -2.79 13.14 12.79
C ARG A 88 -1.42 12.55 13.11
N ARG A 89 -0.84 12.88 14.27
CA ARG A 89 0.46 12.31 14.68
C ARG A 89 0.39 10.78 14.76
N ILE A 90 -0.63 10.25 15.41
CA ILE A 90 -0.85 8.79 15.54
C ILE A 90 -1.03 8.15 14.16
N ILE A 91 -1.82 8.77 13.28
CA ILE A 91 -2.05 8.30 11.90
C ILE A 91 -0.72 8.20 11.13
N ILE A 92 0.11 9.24 11.21
CA ILE A 92 1.42 9.27 10.55
C ILE A 92 2.36 8.22 11.15
N GLU A 93 2.43 8.09 12.48
CA GLU A 93 3.28 7.10 13.15
C GLU A 93 2.94 5.66 12.74
N ILE A 94 1.64 5.33 12.61
CA ILE A 94 1.21 4.00 12.15
C ILE A 94 1.50 3.81 10.65
N LEU A 95 1.29 4.85 9.83
CA LEU A 95 1.59 4.78 8.40
C LEU A 95 3.10 4.60 8.15
N ASP A 96 3.94 5.32 8.88
CA ASP A 96 5.41 5.21 8.81
C ASP A 96 5.87 3.81 9.21
N LYS A 97 5.26 3.21 10.24
CA LYS A 97 5.55 1.83 10.67
C LYS A 97 5.33 0.83 9.53
N HIS A 98 4.23 0.94 8.79
CA HIS A 98 3.88 -0.01 7.72
C HIS A 98 4.50 0.33 6.37
N SER A 99 4.80 1.60 6.10
CA SER A 99 5.48 2.02 4.87
C SER A 99 6.99 1.82 4.90
N GLY A 100 7.60 1.84 6.10
CA GLY A 100 9.03 1.54 6.30
C GLY A 100 9.42 0.07 6.05
N GLU A 101 8.45 -0.85 6.01
CA GLU A 101 8.66 -2.26 5.63
C GLU A 101 8.79 -2.45 4.10
N LEU A 102 8.61 -1.38 3.31
CA LEU A 102 8.70 -1.39 1.85
C LEU A 102 10.12 -1.10 1.30
N GLY A 103 11.11 -0.98 2.18
CA GLY A 103 12.52 -0.70 1.87
C GLY A 103 13.41 -1.93 1.80
#